data_AF-A0A8C0TWT0-F1
#
_entry.id   AF-A0A8C0TWT0-F1
#
_cell.length_a   1.000
_cell.length_b   1.000
_cell.length_c   1.000
_cell.angle_alpha   90.00
_cell.angle_beta   90.00
_cell.angle_gamma   90.00
#
_symmetry.space_group_name_H-M   'P 1'
#
loop_
_entity.id
_entity.type
_entity.pdbx_description
1 polymer ?
#
loop_
_entity_poly.entity_id
_entity_poly.type
_entity_poly.pdbx_seq_one_letter_code
_entity_poly.pdbx_strand_id
1 'polypeptide(L)'
;QKEVITAEELMDLGWHLLEQPPRVPPTHQNISDTMTVLPKLSTGLDVNVRFTGVSDFEYTPECIVFDLLNIPLYHGWLVDPQSPEQVQAVGKLSYNQLVEKIITCKQGHLYLLVTDQGFLQ
;
A
#
# COMPACT_ATOMS: atom_id res chain seq x y z
N GLN A 1 -1.68 -5.77 -38.74
CA GLN A 1 -1.62 -4.87 -37.56
C GLN A 1 -2.43 -5.56 -36.47
N LYS A 2 -1.89 -5.73 -35.26
CA LYS A 2 -2.63 -6.37 -34.17
C LYS A 2 -3.42 -5.27 -33.43
N GLU A 3 -4.75 -5.35 -33.46
CA GLU A 3 -5.64 -4.31 -32.93
C GLU A 3 -6.08 -4.58 -31.48
N VAL A 4 -5.90 -5.80 -30.99
CA VAL A 4 -6.30 -6.22 -29.63
C VAL A 4 -5.18 -7.03 -28.99
N ILE A 5 -4.88 -6.72 -27.73
CA ILE A 5 -3.92 -7.44 -26.87
C ILE A 5 -4.71 -8.07 -25.73
N THR A 6 -4.46 -9.35 -25.45
CA THR A 6 -5.12 -10.06 -24.34
C THR A 6 -4.38 -9.83 -23.02
N ALA A 7 -5.04 -10.07 -21.89
CA ALA A 7 -4.37 -10.04 -20.58
C ALA A 7 -3.23 -11.07 -20.51
N GLU A 8 -3.38 -12.24 -21.14
CA GLU A 8 -2.34 -13.27 -21.22
C GLU A 8 -1.08 -12.75 -21.92
N GLU A 9 -1.23 -12.02 -23.03
CA GLU A 9 -0.11 -11.43 -23.76
C GLU A 9 0.60 -10.30 -22.98
N LEU A 10 -0.13 -9.55 -22.15
CA LEU A 10 0.47 -8.59 -21.21
C LEU A 10 1.23 -9.29 -20.08
N MET A 11 0.77 -10.46 -19.66
CA MET A 11 1.39 -11.25 -18.59
C MET A 11 2.69 -11.91 -19.08
N ASP A 12 2.71 -12.39 -20.33
CA ASP A 12 3.92 -12.86 -21.00
C ASP A 12 4.98 -11.75 -21.10
N LEU A 13 4.57 -10.50 -21.36
CA LEU A 13 5.47 -9.35 -21.31
C LEU A 13 6.02 -9.12 -19.90
N GLY A 14 5.17 -9.22 -18.87
CA GLY A 14 5.60 -9.13 -17.47
C GLY A 14 6.66 -10.18 -17.12
N TRP A 15 6.48 -11.41 -17.61
CA TRP A 15 7.47 -12.48 -17.45
C TRP A 15 8.80 -12.14 -18.13
N HIS A 16 8.76 -11.71 -19.39
CA HIS A 16 9.96 -11.37 -20.13
C HIS A 16 10.74 -10.18 -19.53
N LEU A 17 10.03 -9.22 -18.93
CA LEU A 17 10.65 -8.12 -18.20
C LEU A 17 11.43 -8.59 -16.95
N LEU A 18 11.01 -9.69 -16.30
CA LEU A 18 11.73 -10.29 -15.17
C LEU A 18 13.01 -11.03 -15.58
N GLU A 19 13.18 -11.35 -16.87
CA GLU A 19 14.43 -11.92 -17.40
C GLU A 19 15.53 -10.86 -17.51
N GLN A 20 15.19 -9.57 -17.41
CA GLN A 20 16.18 -8.50 -17.34
C GLN A 20 16.84 -8.49 -15.95
N PRO A 21 18.14 -8.19 -15.86
CA PRO A 21 18.82 -8.13 -14.58
C PRO A 21 18.19 -7.04 -13.71
N PRO A 22 17.60 -7.40 -12.55
CA PRO A 22 16.99 -6.41 -11.67
C PRO A 22 18.07 -5.51 -11.05
N ARG A 23 17.68 -4.29 -10.66
CA ARG A 23 18.59 -3.34 -9.99
C ARG A 23 19.15 -3.88 -8.68
N VAL A 24 18.38 -4.74 -8.01
CA VAL A 24 18.75 -5.38 -6.74
C VAL A 24 18.69 -6.89 -6.95
N PRO A 25 19.69 -7.67 -6.49
CA PRO A 25 19.65 -9.12 -6.58
C PRO A 25 18.40 -9.66 -5.88
N PRO A 26 17.50 -10.37 -6.56
CA PRO A 26 16.28 -10.86 -5.98
C PRO A 26 16.62 -12.04 -5.06
N THR A 27 16.04 -12.07 -3.87
CA THR A 27 16.10 -13.26 -3.03
C THR A 27 15.17 -14.35 -3.57
N HIS A 28 15.37 -15.60 -3.13
CA HIS A 28 14.43 -16.70 -3.46
C HIS A 28 12.99 -16.37 -3.06
N GLN A 29 12.81 -15.64 -1.95
CA GLN A 29 11.48 -15.20 -1.50
C GLN A 29 10.87 -14.20 -2.48
N ASN A 30 11.66 -13.24 -2.98
CA ASN A 30 11.19 -12.21 -3.91
C ASN A 30 10.69 -12.81 -5.23
N ILE A 31 11.36 -13.85 -5.72
CA ILE A 31 10.92 -14.59 -6.91
C ILE A 31 9.60 -15.32 -6.62
N SER A 32 9.51 -16.01 -5.48
CA SER A 32 8.28 -16.73 -5.09
C SER A 32 7.07 -15.79 -4.93
N ASP A 33 7.29 -14.63 -4.28
CA ASP A 33 6.27 -13.60 -4.09
C ASP A 33 5.76 -13.08 -5.45
N THR A 34 6.68 -12.84 -6.39
CA THR A 34 6.37 -12.37 -7.74
C THR A 34 5.53 -13.37 -8.52
N MET A 35 5.86 -14.66 -8.47
CA MET A 35 5.03 -15.69 -9.12
C MET A 35 3.59 -15.71 -8.60
N THR A 36 3.41 -15.34 -7.33
CA THR A 36 2.10 -15.33 -6.67
C THR A 36 1.32 -14.05 -6.98
N VAL A 37 2.02 -12.93 -7.13
CA VAL A 37 1.41 -11.60 -7.34
C VAL A 37 1.15 -11.30 -8.80
N LEU A 38 1.99 -11.77 -9.73
CA LEU A 38 1.82 -11.51 -11.17
C LEU A 38 0.38 -11.75 -11.63
N PRO A 39 -0.25 -12.92 -11.36
CA PRO A 39 -1.66 -13.17 -11.67
C PRO A 39 -2.62 -12.07 -11.18
N LYS A 40 -2.38 -11.53 -9.97
CA LYS A 40 -3.23 -10.52 -9.33
C LYS A 40 -3.18 -9.17 -10.04
N LEU A 41 -2.14 -8.85 -10.82
CA LEU A 41 -2.08 -7.61 -11.60
C LEU A 41 -3.30 -7.45 -12.53
N SER A 42 -3.83 -8.58 -13.02
CA SER A 42 -5.01 -8.60 -13.89
C SER A 42 -6.35 -8.38 -13.15
N THR A 43 -6.38 -8.58 -11.83
CA THR A 43 -7.61 -8.56 -11.01
C THR A 43 -7.67 -7.43 -10.00
N GLY A 44 -6.55 -6.74 -9.75
CA GLY A 44 -6.44 -5.65 -8.79
C GLY A 44 -5.31 -5.90 -7.78
N LEU A 45 -4.63 -4.82 -7.39
CA LEU A 45 -3.48 -4.87 -6.50
C LEU A 45 -3.76 -4.09 -5.22
N ASP A 46 -3.61 -4.75 -4.07
CA ASP A 46 -3.78 -4.10 -2.77
C ASP A 46 -2.46 -3.43 -2.35
N VAL A 47 -2.51 -2.11 -2.21
CA VAL A 47 -1.39 -1.29 -1.72
C VAL A 47 -1.82 -0.51 -0.49
N ASN A 48 -0.90 -0.34 0.45
CA ASN A 48 -1.15 0.42 1.67
C ASN A 48 -0.14 1.56 1.75
N VAL A 49 -0.59 2.78 1.46
CA VAL A 49 0.27 3.97 1.41
C VAL A 49 0.63 4.48 2.80
N ARG A 50 1.74 5.21 2.90
CA ARG A 50 2.06 6.10 4.03
C ARG A 50 2.02 7.53 3.52
N PHE A 51 1.59 8.46 4.37
CA PHE A 51 1.34 9.84 3.95
C PHE A 51 2.60 10.74 3.97
N THR A 52 3.78 10.13 4.11
CA THR A 52 5.05 10.82 4.40
C THR A 52 5.89 11.14 3.17
N GLY A 53 5.61 10.50 2.03
CA GLY A 53 6.39 10.66 0.81
C GLY A 53 5.71 10.01 -0.37
N VAL A 54 6.04 10.44 -1.60
CA VAL A 54 5.35 9.98 -2.82
C VAL A 54 5.61 8.51 -3.15
N SER A 55 6.65 7.91 -2.58
CA SER A 55 7.03 6.50 -2.79
C SER A 55 6.84 5.66 -1.54
N ASP A 56 6.15 6.18 -0.52
CA ASP A 56 6.11 5.54 0.78
C ASP A 56 4.91 4.59 0.85
N PHE A 57 5.19 3.28 0.75
CA PHE A 57 4.21 2.22 0.93
C PHE A 57 4.59 1.33 2.12
N GLU A 58 3.62 0.61 2.68
CA GLU A 58 3.93 -0.58 3.45
C GLU A 58 4.50 -1.65 2.51
N TYR A 59 5.55 -2.32 2.96
CA TYR A 59 6.15 -3.39 2.18
C TYR A 59 5.18 -4.57 2.11
N THR A 60 4.69 -4.82 0.90
CA THR A 60 3.85 -5.98 0.59
C THR A 60 4.47 -6.76 -0.58
N PRO A 61 4.21 -8.08 -0.70
CA PRO A 61 4.57 -8.85 -1.88
C PRO A 61 4.09 -8.18 -3.17
N GLU A 62 2.96 -7.50 -3.13
CA GLU A 62 2.39 -6.75 -4.24
C GLU A 62 3.32 -5.64 -4.75
N CYS A 63 4.01 -4.93 -3.84
CA CYS A 63 4.92 -3.84 -4.20
C CYS A 63 6.21 -4.36 -4.87
N ILE A 64 6.65 -5.58 -4.57
CA ILE A 64 7.93 -6.10 -5.06
C ILE A 64 7.97 -6.29 -6.57
N VAL A 65 6.82 -6.54 -7.17
CA VAL A 65 6.72 -6.73 -8.62
C VAL A 65 7.19 -5.47 -9.35
N PHE A 66 6.89 -4.29 -8.81
CA PHE A 66 7.36 -3.02 -9.37
C PHE A 66 8.87 -2.85 -9.25
N ASP A 67 9.46 -3.24 -8.11
CA ASP A 67 10.91 -3.20 -7.91
C ASP A 67 11.65 -4.12 -8.89
N LEU A 68 11.12 -5.33 -9.12
CA LEU A 68 11.73 -6.31 -10.02
C LEU A 68 11.56 -5.95 -11.49
N LEU A 69 10.42 -5.38 -11.86
CA LEU A 69 10.18 -4.83 -13.20
C LEU A 69 10.92 -3.50 -13.42
N ASN A 70 11.59 -2.96 -12.40
CA ASN A 70 12.26 -1.67 -12.42
C ASN A 70 11.31 -0.51 -12.80
N ILE A 71 10.06 -0.60 -12.33
CA ILE A 71 9.01 0.40 -12.50
C ILE A 71 8.80 1.09 -11.16
N PRO A 72 9.07 2.40 -11.00
CA PRO A 72 8.82 3.07 -9.74
C PRO A 72 7.32 3.26 -9.48
N LEU A 73 6.88 2.92 -8.26
CA LEU A 73 5.50 3.11 -7.80
C LEU A 73 5.37 4.43 -7.01
N TYR A 74 4.33 5.22 -7.29
CA TYR A 74 4.09 6.50 -6.64
C TYR A 74 2.62 6.71 -6.24
N HIS A 75 2.37 7.56 -5.24
CA HIS A 75 1.05 8.08 -4.88
C HIS A 75 1.10 9.57 -4.52
N GLY A 76 -0.05 10.26 -4.64
CA GLY A 76 -0.20 11.68 -4.31
C GLY A 76 -0.81 11.96 -2.94
N TRP A 77 -1.13 10.90 -2.18
CA TRP A 77 -1.81 11.05 -0.88
C TRP A 77 -0.81 11.42 0.22
N LEU A 78 -0.52 12.71 0.34
CA LEU A 78 0.40 13.27 1.32
C LEU A 78 -0.34 14.11 2.35
N VAL A 79 0.20 14.17 3.56
CA VAL A 79 -0.27 15.14 4.55
C VAL A 79 0.26 16.52 4.20
N ASP A 80 -0.58 17.56 4.35
CA ASP A 80 -0.17 18.93 4.14
C ASP A 80 0.82 19.37 5.24
N PRO A 81 2.08 19.72 4.91
CA PRO A 81 3.07 20.16 5.89
C PRO A 81 2.68 21.46 6.61
N GLN A 82 1.77 22.26 6.04
CA GLN A 82 1.29 23.51 6.63
C GLN A 82 0.28 23.28 7.76
N SER A 83 -0.14 22.03 7.98
CA SER A 83 -1.08 21.65 9.03
C SER A 83 -0.41 20.76 10.10
N PRO A 84 0.33 21.33 11.08
CA PRO A 84 1.08 20.55 12.08
C PRO A 84 0.23 19.55 12.86
N GLU A 85 -1.03 19.88 13.13
CA GLU A 85 -1.99 19.01 13.81
C GLU A 85 -2.26 17.73 13.01
N GLN A 86 -2.43 17.85 11.69
CA GLN A 86 -2.64 16.70 10.81
C GLN A 86 -1.36 15.87 10.69
N VAL A 87 -0.21 16.52 10.54
CA VAL A 87 1.11 15.85 10.51
C VAL A 87 1.33 15.04 11.80
N GLN A 88 1.00 15.61 12.96
CA GLN A 88 1.13 14.93 14.24
C GLN A 88 0.09 13.80 14.40
N ALA A 89 -1.15 14.03 13.97
CA ALA A 89 -2.22 13.03 14.08
C ALA A 89 -1.97 11.81 13.18
N VAL A 90 -1.47 12.03 11.96
CA VAL A 90 -1.15 10.97 11.00
C VAL A 90 0.20 10.30 11.32
N GLY A 91 1.22 11.11 11.63
CA GLY A 91 2.57 10.62 11.93
C GLY A 91 3.16 9.79 10.79
N LYS A 92 3.67 8.59 11.09
CA LYS A 92 4.24 7.64 10.13
C LYS A 92 3.31 6.46 9.82
N LEU A 93 2.04 6.56 10.20
CA LEU A 93 1.07 5.49 10.04
C LEU A 93 0.78 5.26 8.55
N SER A 94 0.57 4.00 8.19
CA SER A 94 -0.03 3.66 6.91
C SER A 94 -1.53 3.98 6.91
N TYR A 95 -2.18 3.91 5.75
CA TYR A 95 -3.63 4.05 5.66
C TYR A 95 -4.38 3.08 6.61
N ASN A 96 -4.07 1.78 6.55
CA ASN A 96 -4.75 0.80 7.42
C ASN A 96 -4.57 1.12 8.91
N GLN A 97 -3.34 1.41 9.35
CA GLN A 97 -3.05 1.79 10.74
C GLN A 97 -3.76 3.08 11.16
N LEU A 98 -3.90 4.04 10.24
CA LEU A 98 -4.60 5.29 10.51
C LEU A 98 -6.10 5.06 10.69
N VAL A 99 -6.71 4.20 9.87
CA VAL A 99 -8.11 3.80 9.99
C VAL A 99 -8.36 3.12 11.35
N GLU A 100 -7.50 2.19 11.76
CA GLU A 100 -7.57 1.55 13.08
C GLU A 100 -7.50 2.59 14.21
N LYS A 101 -6.54 3.52 14.14
CA LYS A 101 -6.41 4.62 15.11
C LYS A 101 -7.68 5.46 15.20
N ILE A 102 -8.29 5.81 14.07
CA ILE A 102 -9.54 6.58 14.02
C ILE A 102 -10.67 5.82 14.73
N ILE A 103 -10.79 4.51 14.51
CA ILE A 103 -11.80 3.67 15.17
C ILE A 103 -11.58 3.66 16.68
N THR A 104 -10.35 3.42 17.14
CA THR A 104 -10.01 3.42 18.58
C THR A 104 -10.32 4.77 19.24
N CYS A 105 -9.98 5.89 18.58
CA CYS A 105 -10.29 7.21 19.09
C CYS A 105 -11.80 7.46 19.21
N LYS A 106 -12.59 7.05 18.19
CA LYS A 106 -14.06 7.18 18.23
C LYS A 106 -14.68 6.32 19.34
N GLN A 107 -14.22 5.08 19.50
CA GLN A 107 -14.70 4.20 20.56
C GLN A 107 -14.38 4.77 21.95
N GLY A 108 -13.14 5.22 22.18
CA GLY A 108 -12.75 5.86 23.43
C GLY A 108 -13.61 7.09 23.77
N HIS A 109 -13.92 7.90 22.76
CA HIS A 109 -14.80 9.06 22.94
C HIS A 109 -16.25 8.66 23.26
N LEU A 110 -16.76 7.58 22.67
CA LEU A 110 -18.07 7.02 23.02
C LEU A 110 -18.09 6.50 24.46
N TYR A 111 -17.05 5.79 24.91
CA TYR A 111 -16.96 5.34 26.30
C TYR A 111 -16.90 6.50 27.29
N LEU A 112 -16.13 7.56 27.00
CA LEU A 112 -16.04 8.73 27.87
C LEU A 112 -17.40 9.45 28.02
N LEU A 113 -18.15 9.61 26.92
CA LEU A 113 -19.49 10.19 26.95
C LEU A 113 -20.51 9.33 27.71
N VAL A 114 -20.41 8.00 27.60
CA VAL A 114 -21.26 7.07 28.36
C VAL A 114 -20.94 7.13 29.85
N THR A 115 -19.67 7.29 30.24
CA THR A 115 -19.29 7.43 31.65
C THR A 115 -19.68 8.78 32.25
N ASP A 116 -19.71 9.86 31.44
CA ASP A 116 -20.13 11.20 31.90
C ASP A 116 -21.65 11.38 32.00
N GLN A 117 -22.47 10.52 31.36
CA GLN A 117 -23.94 10.59 31.42
C GLN A 117 -24.62 9.65 32.43
N GLY A 118 -23.87 9.09 33.37
CA GLY A 118 -24.43 8.64 34.64
C GLY A 118 -24.16 7.18 34.97
N PHE A 119 -23.41 7.00 36.06
CA PHE A 119 -23.83 6.18 37.19
C PHE A 119 -23.14 6.76 38.44
N LEU A 120 -23.79 7.76 39.06
CA LEU A 120 -23.63 7.95 40.49
C LEU A 120 -24.46 6.84 41.15
N GLN A 121 -23.79 5.82 41.68
CA GLN A 121 -24.32 5.05 42.81
C GLN A 121 -24.07 5.82 44.10
#